data_AF-A0A958KHS3-F1
#
_entry.id   AF-A0A958KHS3-F1
#
_cell.length_a   1.000
_cell.length_b   1.000
_cell.length_c   1.000
_cell.angle_alpha   90.00
_cell.angle_beta   90.00
_cell.angle_gamma   90.00
#
_symmetry.space_group_name_H-M   'P 1'
#
loop_
_entity.id
_entity.type
_entity.pdbx_description
1 polymer ?
#
loop_
_entity_poly.entity_id
_entity_poly.type
_entity_poly.pdbx_seq_one_letter_code
_entity_poly.pdbx_strand_id
1 'polypeptide(L)'
;MADEVKTDDESLTEDGDLFSLDDLDKMLEDTDPEFAQSLDEMKNDKDLQSAEVQDIEIDEGESSEPGQPSKMKLALKKVLRPIKKKVITPARKIVNAAIGRLVWTKAWVKRTTKEAKTFVINDLPDRIKYFRSHFKKTAHDRWLWFKALSGMQKTLVALVVPFISLVSALVIMVTKGVSLPMLEPPLIGNLEEYADSVVKYNVATDMVNYYRAFRQNEFTVQLDRIVVNIRPSQSSSSLPMAAIRLYLAGSTQQTAIEIKDREKELKDVISRVVEDMSYDDLNSTRGKEQLKERVINAVNQRLNVGIVMAVYMETFVIKP
;
A
#
# COMPACT_ATOMS: atom_id res chain seq x y z
N MET A 1 23.87 14.32 -47.12
CA MET A 1 22.80 15.28 -47.40
C MET A 1 21.60 14.79 -46.65
N ALA A 2 21.40 15.33 -45.46
CA ALA A 2 20.30 14.96 -44.57
C ALA A 2 19.20 15.99 -44.79
N ASP A 3 18.02 15.53 -45.18
CA ASP A 3 16.85 16.36 -45.39
C ASP A 3 16.22 16.69 -44.03
N GLU A 4 16.00 17.98 -43.84
CA GLU A 4 15.43 18.62 -42.66
C GLU A 4 13.90 18.51 -42.76
N VAL A 5 13.27 17.77 -41.85
CA VAL A 5 11.81 17.63 -41.78
C VAL A 5 11.27 18.78 -40.95
N LYS A 6 10.64 19.76 -41.62
CA LYS A 6 9.78 20.76 -40.99
C LYS A 6 8.44 20.12 -40.63
N THR A 7 8.11 20.13 -39.35
CA THR A 7 6.78 19.81 -38.82
C THR A 7 5.98 21.09 -38.69
N ASP A 8 4.95 21.22 -39.53
CA ASP A 8 3.94 22.27 -39.44
C ASP A 8 2.81 21.79 -38.51
N ASP A 9 2.64 22.46 -37.37
CA ASP A 9 1.51 22.27 -36.45
C ASP A 9 0.34 23.17 -36.89
N GLU A 10 -0.62 22.60 -37.62
CA GLU A 10 -1.91 23.25 -37.92
C GLU A 10 -3.01 22.65 -37.03
N SER A 11 -3.65 23.48 -36.22
CA SER A 11 -4.91 23.13 -35.52
C SER A 11 -6.02 24.10 -35.95
N LEU A 12 -7.17 23.51 -36.29
CA LEU A 12 -8.28 24.14 -37.01
C LEU A 12 -9.35 24.69 -36.06
N THR A 13 -9.91 25.86 -36.39
CA THR A 13 -11.20 26.35 -35.88
C THR A 13 -12.14 26.77 -37.03
N GLU A 14 -13.45 26.62 -36.78
CA GLU A 14 -14.52 26.53 -37.78
C GLU A 14 -14.99 27.84 -38.44
N ASP A 15 -14.33 28.99 -38.20
CA ASP A 15 -14.55 30.25 -38.92
C ASP A 15 -13.20 30.89 -39.38
N GLY A 16 -12.22 30.03 -39.67
CA GLY A 16 -10.77 30.28 -39.57
C GLY A 16 -10.11 31.39 -40.40
N ASP A 17 -10.28 32.64 -40.00
CA ASP A 17 -9.18 33.62 -40.01
C ASP A 17 -8.29 33.33 -38.79
N LEU A 18 -7.26 32.50 -39.01
CA LEU A 18 -6.25 32.21 -38.01
C LEU A 18 -5.41 33.48 -37.80
N PHE A 19 -5.58 34.12 -36.66
CA PHE A 19 -4.61 35.08 -36.17
C PHE A 19 -3.28 34.35 -36.02
N SER A 20 -2.30 34.74 -36.81
CA SER A 20 -0.95 34.25 -36.63
C SER A 20 -0.43 34.72 -35.27
N LEU A 21 0.55 34.01 -34.70
CA LEU A 21 1.19 34.45 -33.45
C LEU A 21 1.73 35.90 -33.58
N ASP A 22 2.17 36.28 -34.78
CA ASP A 22 2.62 37.63 -35.09
C ASP A 22 1.48 38.68 -35.05
N ASP A 23 0.24 38.28 -35.33
CA ASP A 23 -0.92 39.17 -35.26
C ASP A 23 -1.40 39.38 -33.82
N LEU A 24 -1.21 38.39 -32.95
CA LEU A 24 -1.45 38.52 -31.51
C LEU A 24 -0.44 39.48 -30.88
N ASP A 25 0.83 39.39 -31.24
CA ASP A 25 1.87 40.30 -30.75
C ASP A 25 1.58 41.76 -31.19
N LYS A 26 1.16 41.97 -32.44
CA LYS A 26 0.71 43.30 -32.92
C LYS A 26 -0.52 43.82 -32.19
N MET A 27 -1.53 42.98 -31.95
CA MET A 27 -2.70 43.39 -31.16
C MET A 27 -2.32 43.76 -29.73
N LEU A 28 -1.31 43.08 -29.16
CA LEU A 28 -0.80 43.39 -27.83
C LEU A 28 -0.08 44.74 -27.80
N GLU A 29 0.78 45.02 -28.77
CA GLU A 29 1.47 46.31 -28.93
C GLU A 29 0.49 47.48 -29.10
N ASP A 30 -0.58 47.27 -29.89
CA ASP A 30 -1.60 48.30 -30.14
C ASP A 30 -2.50 48.54 -28.92
N THR A 31 -2.76 47.52 -28.10
CA THR A 31 -3.67 47.61 -26.96
C THR A 31 -2.96 48.10 -25.69
N ASP A 32 -1.72 47.68 -25.47
CA ASP A 32 -0.93 48.02 -24.27
C ASP A 32 0.58 48.08 -24.56
N PRO A 33 1.10 49.24 -24.99
CA PRO A 33 2.51 49.39 -25.35
C PRO A 33 3.45 49.33 -24.13
N GLU A 34 2.95 49.62 -22.91
CA GLU A 34 3.76 49.49 -21.70
C GLU A 34 3.99 48.01 -21.35
N PHE A 35 2.96 47.17 -21.53
CA PHE A 35 3.08 45.74 -21.34
C PHE A 35 4.02 45.07 -22.35
N ALA A 36 3.94 45.44 -23.63
CA ALA A 36 4.84 44.93 -24.67
C ALA A 36 6.31 45.23 -24.35
N GLN A 37 6.62 46.45 -23.87
CA GLN A 37 7.97 46.81 -23.43
C GLN A 37 8.45 45.97 -22.24
N SER A 38 7.57 45.65 -21.28
CA SER A 38 7.91 44.81 -20.13
C SER A 38 8.23 43.35 -20.51
N LEU A 39 7.57 42.82 -21.55
CA LEU A 39 7.84 41.48 -22.08
C LEU A 39 9.18 41.42 -22.80
N ASP A 40 9.52 42.46 -23.57
CA ASP A 40 10.82 42.57 -24.23
C ASP A 40 11.97 42.75 -23.24
N GLU A 41 11.74 43.46 -22.13
CA GLU A 41 12.71 43.53 -21.03
C GLU A 41 12.91 42.17 -20.35
N MET A 42 11.84 41.41 -20.09
CA MET A 42 11.94 40.05 -19.53
C MET A 42 12.63 39.05 -20.48
N LYS A 43 12.39 39.16 -21.79
CA LYS A 43 13.02 38.28 -22.79
C LYS A 43 14.53 38.53 -22.90
N ASN A 44 14.97 39.77 -22.67
CA ASN A 44 16.38 40.17 -22.71
C ASN A 44 17.12 40.04 -21.37
N ASP A 45 16.41 39.72 -20.29
CA ASP A 45 17.03 39.49 -18.99
C ASP A 45 17.82 38.16 -19.00
N LYS A 46 19.13 38.28 -19.16
CA LYS A 46 20.07 37.15 -19.28
C LYS A 46 20.09 36.27 -18.04
N ASP A 47 19.67 36.78 -16.89
CA ASP A 47 19.64 36.01 -15.65
C ASP A 47 18.50 34.97 -15.67
N LEU A 48 17.37 35.25 -16.34
CA LEU A 48 16.26 34.29 -16.51
C LEU A 48 16.56 33.19 -17.53
N GLN A 49 17.37 33.49 -18.57
CA GLN A 49 17.80 32.49 -19.56
C GLN A 49 18.83 31.49 -19.02
N SER A 50 19.43 31.77 -17.85
CA SER A 50 20.39 30.87 -17.20
C SER A 50 19.75 29.85 -16.25
N ALA A 51 18.44 29.92 -16.04
CA ALA A 51 17.65 28.84 -15.44
C ALA A 51 17.42 27.73 -16.49
N GLU A 52 18.51 27.16 -17.00
CA GLU A 52 18.50 25.94 -17.79
C GLU A 52 17.88 24.86 -16.90
N VAL A 53 16.64 24.50 -17.23
CA VAL A 53 15.98 23.31 -16.71
C VAL A 53 16.95 22.18 -16.99
N GLN A 54 17.63 21.68 -15.95
CA GLN A 54 18.25 20.38 -16.02
C GLN A 54 17.13 19.42 -16.35
N ASP A 55 17.04 19.05 -17.63
CA ASP A 55 16.34 17.86 -18.07
C ASP A 55 16.89 16.74 -17.21
N ILE A 56 16.12 16.37 -16.19
CA ILE A 56 16.31 15.12 -15.48
C ILE A 56 15.98 14.08 -16.54
N GLU A 57 17.02 13.63 -17.26
CA GLU A 57 17.02 12.36 -17.96
C GLU A 57 16.53 11.33 -16.93
N ILE A 58 15.25 10.99 -17.03
CA ILE A 58 14.71 9.80 -16.41
C ILE A 58 15.40 8.68 -17.18
N ASP A 59 16.53 8.22 -16.63
CA ASP A 59 17.23 7.01 -17.03
C ASP A 59 16.21 5.87 -16.98
N GLU A 60 15.60 5.59 -18.13
CA GLU A 60 14.75 4.42 -18.36
C GLU A 60 15.62 3.20 -18.12
N GLY A 61 15.59 2.73 -16.87
CA GLY A 61 16.41 1.64 -16.36
C GLY A 61 16.53 0.51 -17.37
N GLU A 62 17.73 0.45 -17.96
CA GLU A 62 18.19 -0.61 -18.84
C GLU A 62 17.90 -1.95 -18.16
N SER A 63 16.95 -2.70 -18.73
CA SER A 63 16.57 -4.02 -18.26
C SER A 63 17.76 -4.97 -18.39
N SER A 64 18.57 -5.03 -17.36
CA SER A 64 19.71 -5.94 -17.28
C SER A 64 19.23 -7.39 -17.41
N GLU A 65 19.52 -7.99 -18.58
CA GLU A 65 19.27 -9.39 -18.82
C GLU A 65 19.99 -10.24 -17.73
N PRO A 66 19.30 -11.22 -17.13
CA PRO A 66 19.89 -12.02 -16.05
C PRO A 66 21.08 -12.84 -16.57
N GLY A 67 22.29 -12.38 -16.23
CA GLY A 67 23.55 -13.00 -16.61
C GLY A 67 23.57 -14.51 -16.36
N GLN A 68 23.97 -15.26 -17.38
CA GLN A 68 24.03 -16.73 -17.34
C GLN A 68 24.82 -17.22 -16.11
N PRO A 69 24.24 -18.11 -15.28
CA PRO A 69 24.91 -18.60 -14.09
C PRO A 69 26.14 -19.42 -14.46
N SER A 70 27.28 -19.11 -13.84
CA SER A 70 28.55 -19.79 -14.09
C SER A 70 28.44 -21.32 -13.98
N LYS A 71 29.12 -22.05 -14.87
CA LYS A 71 29.08 -23.52 -14.99
C LYS A 71 29.34 -24.24 -13.65
N MET A 72 30.10 -23.62 -12.75
CA MET A 72 30.37 -24.12 -11.39
C MET A 72 29.11 -24.13 -10.50
N LYS A 73 28.25 -23.11 -10.57
CA LYS A 73 26.97 -23.06 -9.83
C LYS A 73 26.01 -24.15 -10.32
N LEU A 74 26.02 -24.45 -11.62
CA LEU A 74 25.21 -25.52 -12.21
C LEU A 74 25.66 -26.93 -11.76
N ALA A 75 26.98 -27.16 -11.63
CA ALA A 75 27.52 -28.41 -11.12
C ALA A 75 27.20 -28.62 -9.63
N LEU A 76 27.40 -27.61 -8.80
CA LEU A 76 27.07 -27.67 -7.37
C LEU A 76 25.58 -27.94 -7.13
N LYS A 77 24.71 -27.35 -7.96
CA LYS A 77 23.25 -27.54 -7.87
C LYS A 77 22.82 -28.97 -8.21
N LYS A 78 23.55 -29.68 -9.08
CA LYS A 78 23.27 -31.10 -9.39
C LYS A 78 23.65 -32.02 -8.22
N VAL A 79 24.77 -31.76 -7.56
CA VAL A 79 25.23 -32.57 -6.40
C VAL A 79 24.39 -32.31 -5.15
N LEU A 80 23.97 -31.05 -4.92
CA LEU A 80 23.19 -30.67 -3.74
C LEU A 80 21.68 -30.97 -3.85
N ARG A 81 21.14 -31.18 -5.05
CA ARG A 81 19.72 -31.51 -5.26
C ARG A 81 19.24 -32.76 -4.52
N PRO A 82 19.93 -33.92 -4.56
CA PRO A 82 19.49 -35.11 -3.82
C PRO A 82 19.59 -34.93 -2.29
N ILE A 83 20.61 -34.21 -1.81
CA ILE A 83 20.81 -33.92 -0.38
C ILE A 83 19.71 -32.98 0.13
N LYS A 84 19.37 -31.94 -0.63
CA LYS A 84 18.31 -31.00 -0.29
C LYS A 84 16.94 -31.69 -0.18
N LYS A 85 16.63 -32.62 -1.09
CA LYS A 85 15.35 -33.35 -1.03
C LYS A 85 15.31 -34.38 0.11
N LYS A 86 16.39 -35.14 0.35
CA LYS A 86 16.39 -36.23 1.34
C LYS A 86 16.65 -35.78 2.78
N VAL A 87 17.40 -34.70 3.00
CA VAL A 87 17.80 -34.26 4.34
C VAL A 87 17.15 -32.92 4.73
N ILE A 88 17.18 -31.93 3.84
CA ILE A 88 16.73 -30.56 4.18
C ILE A 88 15.21 -30.47 4.28
N THR A 89 14.45 -31.06 3.35
CA THR A 89 12.98 -31.05 3.40
C THR A 89 12.39 -31.71 4.66
N PRO A 90 12.82 -32.91 5.09
CA PRO A 90 12.32 -33.48 6.34
C PRO A 90 12.81 -32.69 7.56
N ALA A 91 14.06 -32.22 7.58
CA ALA A 91 14.55 -31.36 8.66
C ALA A 91 13.73 -30.08 8.79
N ARG A 92 13.38 -29.41 7.69
CA ARG A 92 12.56 -28.19 7.68
C ARG A 92 11.14 -28.45 8.18
N LYS A 93 10.54 -29.60 7.83
CA LYS A 93 9.24 -30.01 8.39
C LYS A 93 9.32 -30.23 9.90
N ILE A 94 10.38 -30.88 10.39
CA ILE A 94 10.61 -31.09 11.84
C ILE A 94 10.82 -29.76 12.56
N VAL A 95 11.62 -28.85 12.00
CA VAL A 95 11.89 -27.51 12.57
C VAL A 95 10.62 -26.68 12.59
N ASN A 96 9.86 -26.60 11.49
CA ASN A 96 8.60 -25.86 11.45
C ASN A 96 7.55 -26.46 12.42
N ALA A 97 7.49 -27.78 12.55
CA ALA A 97 6.62 -28.43 13.54
C ALA A 97 7.06 -28.13 14.98
N ALA A 98 8.37 -28.04 15.24
CA ALA A 98 8.92 -27.67 16.55
C ALA A 98 8.63 -26.20 16.89
N ILE A 99 8.81 -25.29 15.94
CA ILE A 99 8.49 -23.85 16.09
C ILE A 99 6.99 -23.67 16.31
N GLY A 100 6.14 -24.31 15.51
CA GLY A 100 4.69 -24.27 15.69
C GLY A 100 4.25 -24.79 17.05
N ARG A 101 4.86 -25.89 17.53
CA ARG A 101 4.62 -26.40 18.89
C ARG A 101 5.12 -25.44 19.97
N LEU A 102 6.26 -24.78 19.80
CA LEU A 102 6.78 -23.80 20.76
C LEU A 102 5.92 -22.54 20.86
N VAL A 103 5.40 -22.04 19.73
CA VAL A 103 4.47 -20.90 19.73
C VAL A 103 3.15 -21.30 20.37
N TRP A 104 2.64 -22.49 20.05
CA TRP A 104 1.42 -23.01 20.68
C TRP A 104 1.60 -23.25 22.18
N THR A 105 2.73 -23.81 22.64
CA THR A 105 2.98 -24.00 24.07
C THR A 105 3.17 -22.68 24.79
N LYS A 106 3.85 -21.68 24.21
CA LYS A 106 3.92 -20.33 24.80
C LYS A 106 2.54 -19.67 24.90
N ALA A 107 1.71 -19.79 23.87
CA ALA A 107 0.34 -19.26 23.88
C ALA A 107 -0.54 -20.00 24.91
N TRP A 108 -0.41 -21.32 25.01
CA TRP A 108 -1.11 -22.15 25.99
C TRP A 108 -0.68 -21.80 27.43
N VAL A 109 0.63 -21.76 27.72
CA VAL A 109 1.18 -21.39 29.05
C VAL A 109 0.74 -19.99 29.48
N LYS A 110 0.67 -19.01 28.55
CA LYS A 110 0.16 -17.67 28.86
C LYS A 110 -1.34 -17.65 29.15
N ARG A 111 -2.12 -18.57 28.56
CA ARG A 111 -3.59 -18.58 28.70
C ARG A 111 -4.07 -19.30 29.96
N THR A 112 -3.23 -20.13 30.59
CA THR A 112 -3.68 -21.06 31.63
C THR A 112 -2.74 -21.13 32.85
N THR A 113 -2.55 -20.02 33.57
CA THR A 113 -1.74 -20.03 34.81
C THR A 113 -2.36 -20.90 35.92
N LYS A 114 -3.68 -21.10 35.94
CA LYS A 114 -4.36 -22.03 36.87
C LYS A 114 -4.30 -23.51 36.43
N GLU A 115 -4.41 -23.80 35.13
CA GLU A 115 -4.36 -25.19 34.62
C GLU A 115 -2.92 -25.72 34.45
N ALA A 116 -1.93 -24.82 34.38
CA ALA A 116 -0.52 -25.20 34.36
C ALA A 116 -0.12 -25.94 35.66
N LYS A 117 -0.68 -25.54 36.81
CA LYS A 117 -0.39 -26.18 38.10
C LYS A 117 -0.94 -27.61 38.16
N THR A 118 -2.15 -27.84 37.66
CA THR A 118 -2.76 -29.17 37.59
C THR A 118 -2.04 -30.07 36.57
N PHE A 119 -1.61 -29.52 35.43
CA PHE A 119 -0.81 -30.25 34.43
C PHE A 119 0.57 -30.67 34.97
N VAL A 120 1.26 -29.79 35.69
CA VAL A 120 2.58 -30.09 36.27
C VAL A 120 2.50 -31.16 37.36
N ILE A 121 1.44 -31.16 38.17
CA ILE A 121 1.31 -32.12 39.28
C ILE A 121 0.81 -33.48 38.80
N ASN A 122 -0.19 -33.52 37.91
CA ASN A 122 -0.87 -34.77 37.55
C ASN A 122 -0.33 -35.39 36.25
N ASP A 123 -0.16 -34.62 35.18
CA ASP A 123 0.15 -35.16 33.85
C ASP A 123 1.65 -35.29 33.57
N LEU A 124 2.46 -34.39 34.15
CA LEU A 124 3.90 -34.39 33.95
C LEU A 124 4.60 -35.69 34.40
N PRO A 125 4.33 -36.27 35.60
CA PRO A 125 5.00 -37.50 36.02
C PRO A 125 4.68 -38.69 35.10
N ASP A 126 3.45 -38.80 34.59
CA ASP A 126 3.08 -39.88 33.68
C ASP A 126 3.67 -39.67 32.28
N ARG A 127 3.77 -38.43 31.80
CA ARG A 127 4.51 -38.11 30.57
C ARG A 127 6.00 -38.37 30.71
N ILE A 128 6.60 -38.10 31.87
CA ILE A 128 8.01 -38.43 32.15
C ILE A 128 8.20 -39.94 32.20
N LYS A 129 7.31 -40.70 32.85
CA LYS A 129 7.36 -42.18 32.86
C LYS A 129 7.23 -42.76 31.45
N TYR A 130 6.28 -42.26 30.65
CA TYR A 130 6.12 -42.65 29.26
C TYR A 130 7.36 -42.30 28.42
N PHE A 131 7.89 -41.09 28.57
CA PHE A 131 9.11 -40.68 27.86
C PHE A 131 10.30 -41.54 28.28
N ARG A 132 10.45 -41.87 29.57
CA ARG A 132 11.54 -42.72 30.08
C ARG A 132 11.43 -44.15 29.54
N SER A 133 10.24 -44.73 29.46
CA SER A 133 10.05 -46.08 28.93
C SER A 133 10.26 -46.13 27.41
N HIS A 134 9.74 -45.15 26.67
CA HIS A 134 9.99 -45.02 25.23
C HIS A 134 11.45 -44.72 24.91
N PHE A 135 12.09 -43.85 25.70
CA PHE A 135 13.50 -43.50 25.54
C PHE A 135 14.38 -44.72 25.81
N LYS A 136 14.11 -45.53 26.84
CA LYS A 136 14.86 -46.76 27.10
C LYS A 136 14.77 -47.75 25.92
N LYS A 137 13.57 -48.01 25.41
CA LYS A 137 13.38 -48.92 24.26
C LYS A 137 14.07 -48.38 23.00
N THR A 138 13.79 -47.13 22.65
CA THR A 138 14.38 -46.50 21.45
C THR A 138 15.89 -46.27 21.56
N ALA A 139 16.43 -46.00 22.75
CA ALA A 139 17.87 -45.88 22.96
C ALA A 139 18.57 -47.23 22.81
N HIS A 140 17.97 -48.32 23.30
CA HIS A 140 18.49 -49.66 23.13
C HIS A 140 18.54 -50.06 21.64
N ASP A 141 17.43 -49.86 20.91
CA ASP A 141 17.35 -50.17 19.48
C ASP A 141 18.35 -49.32 18.67
N ARG A 142 18.46 -48.02 18.99
CA ARG A 142 19.43 -47.12 18.35
C ARG A 142 20.88 -47.48 18.67
N TRP A 143 21.15 -47.99 19.87
CA TRP A 143 22.48 -48.43 20.27
C TRP A 143 22.88 -49.73 19.55
N LEU A 144 21.95 -50.68 19.40
CA LEU A 144 22.17 -51.88 18.59
C LEU A 144 22.41 -51.52 17.13
N TRP A 145 21.61 -50.60 16.58
CA TRP A 145 21.80 -50.07 15.23
C TRP A 145 23.18 -49.39 15.06
N PHE A 146 23.60 -48.57 16.03
CA PHE A 146 24.92 -47.94 16.00
C PHE A 146 26.06 -48.95 16.04
N LYS A 147 25.92 -50.04 16.82
CA LYS A 147 26.90 -51.13 16.84
C LYS A 147 27.02 -51.84 15.50
N ALA A 148 25.91 -52.00 14.77
CA ALA A 148 25.86 -52.66 13.47
C ALA A 148 26.49 -51.84 12.32
N LEU A 149 26.76 -50.54 12.51
CA LEU A 149 27.38 -49.69 11.48
C LEU A 149 28.86 -50.03 11.24
N SER A 150 29.32 -49.79 10.01
CA SER A 150 30.73 -49.93 9.64
C SER A 150 31.59 -48.88 10.36
N GLY A 151 32.91 -49.13 10.47
CA GLY A 151 33.82 -48.22 11.19
C GLY A 151 33.77 -46.78 10.69
N MET A 152 33.72 -46.58 9.37
CA MET A 152 33.64 -45.25 8.74
C MET A 152 32.27 -44.57 8.95
N GLN A 153 31.19 -45.34 9.09
CA GLN A 153 29.87 -44.78 9.39
C GLN A 153 29.78 -44.36 10.86
N LYS A 154 30.43 -45.08 11.78
CA LYS A 154 30.50 -44.72 13.19
C LYS A 154 31.19 -43.38 13.41
N THR A 155 32.31 -43.13 12.72
CA THR A 155 33.03 -41.84 12.81
C THR A 155 32.20 -40.68 12.26
N LEU A 156 31.48 -40.89 11.16
CA LEU A 156 30.60 -39.87 10.59
C LEU A 156 29.44 -39.53 11.54
N VAL A 157 28.76 -40.54 12.10
CA VAL A 157 27.69 -40.31 13.09
C VAL A 157 28.24 -39.60 14.34
N ALA A 158 29.43 -39.98 14.79
CA ALA A 158 30.09 -39.34 15.94
C ALA A 158 30.43 -37.86 15.70
N LEU A 159 30.63 -37.41 14.46
CA LEU A 159 30.81 -35.99 14.10
C LEU A 159 29.50 -35.25 13.89
N VAL A 160 28.52 -35.89 13.24
CA VAL A 160 27.26 -35.23 12.87
C VAL A 160 26.36 -34.99 14.08
N VAL A 161 26.29 -35.93 15.03
CA VAL A 161 25.45 -35.79 16.24
C VAL A 161 25.84 -34.58 17.10
N PRO A 162 27.12 -34.36 17.48
CA PRO A 162 27.50 -33.17 18.24
C PRO A 162 27.36 -31.88 17.43
N PHE A 163 27.53 -31.94 16.11
CA PHE A 163 27.30 -30.77 15.27
C PHE A 163 25.82 -30.36 15.27
N ILE A 164 24.89 -31.32 15.13
CA ILE A 164 23.45 -31.05 15.21
C ILE A 164 23.07 -30.57 16.60
N SER A 165 23.65 -31.14 17.67
CA SER A 165 23.36 -30.68 19.03
C SER A 165 23.86 -29.24 19.25
N LEU A 166 25.06 -28.89 18.77
CA LEU A 166 25.61 -27.54 18.80
C LEU A 166 24.71 -26.53 18.08
N VAL A 167 24.30 -26.84 16.84
CA VAL A 167 23.38 -25.99 16.06
C VAL A 167 22.04 -25.83 16.78
N SER A 168 21.50 -26.90 17.34
CA SER A 168 20.24 -26.84 18.09
C SER A 168 20.36 -25.99 19.36
N ALA A 169 21.48 -26.07 20.09
CA ALA A 169 21.75 -25.26 21.26
C ALA A 169 21.88 -23.77 20.89
N LEU A 170 22.53 -23.47 19.77
CA LEU A 170 22.67 -22.12 19.25
C LEU A 170 21.30 -21.53 18.87
N VAL A 171 20.44 -22.29 18.18
CA VAL A 171 19.06 -21.87 17.89
C VAL A 171 18.26 -21.66 19.18
N ILE A 172 18.42 -22.51 20.19
CA ILE A 172 17.77 -22.33 21.49
C ILE A 172 18.27 -21.07 22.20
N MET A 173 19.58 -20.79 22.18
CA MET A 173 20.14 -19.56 22.73
C MET A 173 19.57 -18.31 22.05
N VAL A 174 19.53 -18.30 20.72
CA VAL A 174 18.94 -17.21 19.92
C VAL A 174 17.46 -17.04 20.24
N THR A 175 16.69 -18.13 20.30
CA THR A 175 15.24 -18.05 20.59
C THR A 175 14.89 -17.75 22.05
N LYS A 176 15.83 -17.99 22.99
CA LYS A 176 15.69 -17.60 24.40
C LYS A 176 16.10 -16.16 24.68
N GLY A 177 16.52 -15.41 23.65
CA GLY A 177 16.90 -14.01 23.80
C GLY A 177 18.24 -13.83 24.52
N VAL A 178 19.11 -14.86 24.53
CA VAL A 178 20.52 -14.65 24.84
C VAL A 178 21.10 -13.93 23.63
N SER A 179 21.17 -12.61 23.75
CA SER A 179 21.59 -11.71 22.68
C SER A 179 22.96 -12.17 22.17
N LEU A 180 23.01 -12.65 20.93
CA LEU A 180 24.28 -12.64 20.20
C LEU A 180 24.78 -11.19 20.20
N PRO A 181 26.10 -10.94 20.34
CA PRO A 181 26.63 -9.60 20.16
C PRO A 181 26.16 -9.11 18.79
N MET A 182 25.29 -8.10 18.78
CA MET A 182 24.83 -7.48 17.54
C MET A 182 26.07 -6.85 16.91
N LEU A 183 26.49 -7.39 15.76
CA LEU A 183 27.72 -6.97 15.09
C LEU A 183 27.61 -5.55 14.52
N GLU A 184 26.41 -4.97 14.47
CA GLU A 184 26.15 -3.59 14.08
C GLU A 184 24.99 -3.04 14.93
N PRO A 185 25.04 -1.79 15.42
CA PRO A 185 23.88 -1.17 16.03
C PRO A 185 22.73 -1.13 15.00
N PRO A 186 21.47 -1.35 15.41
CA PRO A 186 20.34 -1.26 14.49
C PRO A 186 20.37 0.08 13.78
N LEU A 187 20.17 0.07 12.45
CA LEU A 187 19.93 1.29 11.69
C LEU A 187 18.88 2.11 12.43
N ILE A 188 19.22 3.37 12.75
CA ILE A 188 18.35 4.29 13.47
C ILE A 188 17.08 4.47 12.63
N GLY A 189 16.02 3.74 12.96
CA GLY A 189 14.79 3.70 12.17
C GLY A 189 13.93 4.95 12.35
N ASN A 190 14.12 5.66 13.45
CA ASN A 190 13.53 6.95 13.75
C ASN A 190 14.55 7.81 14.51
N LEU A 191 14.59 9.11 14.21
CA LEU A 191 15.38 10.07 14.98
C LEU A 191 14.69 10.46 16.29
N GLU A 192 13.55 9.83 16.63
CA GLU A 192 12.78 10.09 17.85
C GLU A 192 13.64 9.88 19.11
N GLU A 193 14.53 8.90 19.09
CA GLU A 193 15.44 8.60 20.22
C GLU A 193 16.54 9.66 20.41
N TYR A 194 16.86 10.41 19.35
CA TYR A 194 17.92 11.42 19.34
C TYR A 194 17.38 12.86 19.25
N ALA A 195 16.07 13.04 19.22
CA ALA A 195 15.45 14.36 19.10
C ALA A 195 15.35 15.05 20.47
N ASP A 196 15.67 16.34 20.53
CA ASP A 196 15.52 17.16 21.74
C ASP A 196 14.06 17.24 22.21
N SER A 197 13.11 17.14 21.27
CA SER A 197 11.68 17.04 21.57
C SER A 197 10.93 16.26 20.49
N VAL A 198 9.90 15.54 20.91
CA VAL A 198 9.02 14.78 20.02
C VAL A 198 7.63 15.39 20.12
N VAL A 199 7.23 16.13 19.08
CA VAL A 199 5.88 16.70 19.01
C VAL A 199 4.93 15.64 18.43
N LYS A 200 3.97 15.21 19.25
CA LYS A 200 2.91 14.28 18.83
C LYS A 200 1.69 15.10 18.43
N TYR A 201 1.35 15.06 17.14
CA TYR A 201 0.13 15.68 16.62
C TYR A 201 -1.03 14.71 16.68
N ASN A 202 -2.17 15.16 17.17
CA ASN A 202 -3.42 14.43 16.99
C ASN A 202 -3.99 14.76 15.60
N VAL A 203 -3.98 13.77 14.70
CA VAL A 203 -4.42 13.90 13.31
C VAL A 203 -5.82 14.49 13.18
N ALA A 204 -6.71 14.25 14.15
CA ALA A 204 -8.09 14.72 14.10
C ALA A 204 -8.25 16.20 14.50
N THR A 205 -7.38 16.73 15.35
CA THR A 205 -7.53 18.08 15.93
C THR A 205 -6.48 19.07 15.46
N ASP A 206 -5.24 18.60 15.26
CA ASP A 206 -4.08 19.46 15.10
C ASP A 206 -3.66 19.58 13.63
N MET A 207 -4.22 18.75 12.76
CA MET A 207 -3.95 18.82 11.32
C MET A 207 -5.14 19.40 10.56
N VAL A 208 -4.86 20.39 9.73
CA VAL A 208 -5.79 20.89 8.72
C VAL A 208 -5.47 20.18 7.41
N ASN A 209 -6.50 19.70 6.71
CA ASN A 209 -6.32 19.12 5.38
C ASN A 209 -5.73 20.21 4.46
N TYR A 210 -4.52 19.98 3.92
CA TYR A 210 -3.79 20.94 3.08
C TYR A 210 -4.64 21.50 1.95
N TYR A 211 -5.50 20.67 1.35
CA TYR A 211 -6.41 21.09 0.27
C TYR A 211 -7.45 22.12 0.69
N ARG A 212 -7.77 22.23 1.99
CA ARG A 212 -8.67 23.28 2.52
C ARG A 212 -7.94 24.55 2.96
N ALA A 213 -6.66 24.44 3.30
CA ALA A 213 -5.88 25.55 3.83
C ALA A 213 -5.53 26.57 2.73
N PHE A 214 -5.35 26.10 1.50
CA PHE A 214 -5.06 26.95 0.34
C PHE A 214 -6.29 27.01 -0.56
N ARG A 215 -6.78 28.23 -0.84
CA ARG A 215 -7.87 28.46 -1.79
C ARG A 215 -7.36 28.16 -3.20
N GLN A 216 -7.44 26.90 -3.60
CA GLN A 216 -7.25 26.53 -5.00
C GLN A 216 -8.51 26.90 -5.78
N ASN A 217 -8.35 27.25 -7.06
CA ASN A 217 -9.49 27.50 -7.93
C ASN A 217 -10.29 26.20 -8.07
N GLU A 218 -11.49 26.17 -7.49
CA GLU A 218 -12.39 25.01 -7.59
C GLU A 218 -13.17 25.06 -8.91
N PHE A 219 -13.01 24.04 -9.74
CA PHE A 219 -13.80 23.89 -10.95
C PHE A 219 -15.08 23.12 -10.61
N THR A 220 -16.18 23.85 -10.50
CA THR A 220 -17.47 23.28 -10.07
C THR A 220 -18.33 22.90 -11.28
N VAL A 221 -18.88 21.69 -11.25
CA VAL A 221 -19.79 21.17 -12.27
C VAL A 221 -21.12 20.81 -11.63
N GLN A 222 -22.19 21.40 -12.15
CA GLN A 222 -23.55 21.07 -11.73
C GLN A 222 -24.00 19.77 -12.39
N LEU A 223 -24.49 18.82 -11.59
CA LEU A 223 -25.12 17.61 -12.09
C LEU A 223 -26.62 17.80 -12.26
N ASP A 224 -27.18 17.06 -13.23
CA ASP A 224 -28.61 16.91 -13.39
C ASP A 224 -29.28 16.37 -12.13
N ARG A 225 -30.56 16.73 -11.96
CA ARG A 225 -31.38 16.26 -10.84
C ARG A 225 -31.42 14.72 -10.83
N ILE A 226 -31.14 14.15 -9.66
CA ILE A 226 -31.18 12.71 -9.37
C ILE A 226 -32.41 12.45 -8.53
N VAL A 227 -33.27 11.52 -8.95
CA VAL A 227 -34.46 11.10 -8.21
C VAL A 227 -34.39 9.59 -8.03
N VAL A 228 -34.34 9.14 -6.77
CA VAL A 228 -34.15 7.73 -6.41
C VAL A 228 -35.02 7.32 -5.24
N ASN A 229 -35.30 6.02 -5.15
CA ASN A 229 -35.93 5.42 -3.98
C ASN A 229 -34.84 5.15 -2.93
N ILE A 230 -35.06 5.53 -1.68
CA ILE A 230 -34.09 5.31 -0.60
C ILE A 230 -34.57 4.18 0.32
N ARG A 231 -33.71 3.69 1.22
CA ARG A 231 -34.12 2.62 2.13
C ARG A 231 -35.14 3.13 3.15
N PRO A 232 -36.25 2.40 3.35
CA PRO A 232 -37.24 2.75 4.36
C PRO A 232 -36.63 2.65 5.77
N SER A 233 -37.10 3.53 6.65
CA SER A 233 -36.78 3.54 8.06
C SER A 233 -38.05 3.51 8.90
N GLN A 234 -37.93 3.56 10.23
CA GLN A 234 -39.11 3.58 11.11
C GLN A 234 -39.92 4.87 10.97
N SER A 235 -39.30 5.97 10.52
CA SER A 235 -39.96 7.27 10.36
C SER A 235 -40.45 7.55 8.94
N SER A 236 -40.32 6.59 8.01
CA SER A 236 -40.71 6.74 6.61
C SER A 236 -41.90 5.84 6.21
N SER A 237 -42.47 6.12 5.05
CA SER A 237 -43.39 5.25 4.33
C SER A 237 -42.65 4.02 3.77
N SER A 238 -43.40 3.15 3.07
CA SER A 238 -42.85 1.95 2.44
C SER A 238 -41.94 2.24 1.25
N LEU A 239 -42.07 3.41 0.62
CA LEU A 239 -41.36 3.78 -0.61
C LEU A 239 -40.88 5.25 -0.54
N PRO A 240 -39.96 5.58 0.39
CA PRO A 240 -39.42 6.92 0.48
C PRO A 240 -38.58 7.25 -0.76
N MET A 241 -38.58 8.53 -1.14
CA MET A 241 -37.85 9.01 -2.32
C MET A 241 -36.98 10.20 -1.97
N ALA A 242 -35.80 10.29 -2.58
CA ALA A 242 -34.93 11.44 -2.52
C ALA A 242 -34.80 12.09 -3.91
N ALA A 243 -34.90 13.42 -3.95
CA ALA A 243 -34.60 14.23 -5.11
C ALA A 243 -33.47 15.20 -4.76
N ILE A 244 -32.31 15.00 -5.39
CA ILE A 244 -31.10 15.73 -5.08
C ILE A 244 -30.51 16.39 -6.33
N ARG A 245 -29.88 17.55 -6.14
CA ARG A 245 -29.06 18.23 -7.13
C ARG A 245 -27.75 18.63 -6.47
N LEU A 246 -26.64 18.27 -7.11
CA LEU A 246 -25.30 18.36 -6.54
C LEU A 246 -24.39 19.17 -7.47
N TYR A 247 -23.46 19.92 -6.87
CA TYR A 247 -22.27 20.41 -7.55
C TYR A 247 -21.07 19.56 -7.11
N LEU A 248 -20.28 19.09 -8.08
CA LEU A 248 -19.00 18.44 -7.83
C LEU A 248 -17.87 19.44 -8.07
N ALA A 249 -16.96 19.59 -7.10
CA ALA A 249 -15.78 20.43 -7.23
C ALA A 249 -14.56 19.56 -7.58
N GLY A 250 -14.09 19.68 -8.83
CA GLY A 250 -12.88 19.01 -9.31
C GLY A 250 -11.61 19.79 -8.96
N SER A 251 -10.49 19.07 -8.82
CA SER A 251 -9.16 19.64 -8.57
C SER A 251 -8.58 20.41 -9.77
N THR A 252 -8.94 20.02 -11.00
CA THR A 252 -8.44 20.64 -12.23
C THR A 252 -9.58 20.85 -13.23
N GLN A 253 -9.34 21.69 -14.23
CA GLN A 253 -10.30 21.91 -15.31
C GLN A 253 -10.57 20.63 -16.12
N GLN A 254 -9.55 19.80 -16.33
CA GLN A 254 -9.70 18.49 -17.00
C GLN A 254 -10.63 17.56 -16.22
N THR A 255 -10.52 17.54 -14.88
CA THR A 255 -11.46 16.78 -14.04
C THR A 255 -12.89 17.27 -14.21
N ALA A 256 -13.10 18.59 -14.30
CA ALA A 256 -14.43 19.15 -14.53
C ALA A 256 -15.00 18.76 -15.91
N ILE A 257 -14.18 18.77 -16.96
CA ILE A 257 -14.56 18.30 -18.30
C ILE A 257 -14.93 16.82 -18.24
N GLU A 258 -14.10 15.97 -17.63
CA GLU A 258 -14.39 14.53 -17.49
C GLU A 258 -15.71 14.28 -16.72
N ILE A 259 -15.94 15.01 -15.63
CA ILE A 259 -17.20 14.92 -14.86
C ILE A 259 -18.39 15.24 -15.77
N LYS A 260 -18.28 16.25 -16.63
CA LYS A 260 -19.36 16.64 -17.54
C LYS A 260 -19.58 15.63 -18.65
N ASP A 261 -18.52 15.10 -19.25
CA ASP A 261 -18.59 14.11 -20.32
C ASP A 261 -19.16 12.77 -19.81
N ARG A 262 -18.79 12.36 -18.59
CA ARG A 262 -19.23 11.11 -17.95
C ARG A 262 -20.39 11.31 -16.98
N GLU A 263 -21.12 12.42 -17.09
CA GLU A 263 -22.19 12.79 -16.16
C GLU A 263 -23.22 11.68 -15.98
N LYS A 264 -23.63 10.99 -17.07
CA LYS A 264 -24.62 9.91 -17.01
C LYS A 264 -24.13 8.70 -16.20
N GLU A 265 -22.86 8.34 -16.33
CA GLU A 265 -22.24 7.25 -15.59
C GLU A 265 -22.10 7.61 -14.11
N LEU A 266 -21.58 8.80 -13.82
CA LEU A 266 -21.42 9.29 -12.45
C LEU A 266 -22.78 9.43 -11.76
N LYS A 267 -23.82 9.86 -12.49
CA LYS A 267 -25.20 9.91 -11.98
C LYS A 267 -25.71 8.55 -11.54
N ASP A 268 -25.48 7.49 -12.31
CA ASP A 268 -25.83 6.11 -11.91
C ASP A 268 -25.07 5.69 -10.64
N VAL A 269 -23.77 5.98 -10.56
CA VAL A 269 -22.96 5.67 -9.37
C VAL A 269 -23.48 6.40 -8.12
N ILE A 270 -23.73 7.70 -8.23
CA ILE A 270 -24.27 8.53 -7.14
C ILE A 270 -25.66 8.03 -6.75
N SER A 271 -26.50 7.66 -7.72
CA SER A 271 -27.84 7.13 -7.46
C SER A 271 -27.79 5.91 -6.54
N ARG A 272 -26.91 4.94 -6.83
CA ARG A 272 -26.73 3.73 -5.99
C ARG A 272 -26.24 4.05 -4.57
N VAL A 273 -25.33 5.01 -4.44
CA VAL A 273 -24.84 5.46 -3.12
C VAL A 273 -25.99 6.05 -2.28
N VAL A 274 -26.88 6.80 -2.91
CA VAL A 274 -28.04 7.42 -2.24
C VAL A 274 -29.11 6.36 -1.91
N GLU A 275 -29.39 5.43 -2.83
CA GLU A 275 -30.32 4.31 -2.63
C GLU A 275 -29.92 3.45 -1.42
N ASP A 276 -28.63 3.31 -1.15
CA ASP A 276 -28.12 2.51 -0.04
C ASP A 276 -28.28 3.15 1.35
N MET A 277 -28.64 4.45 1.42
CA MET A 277 -28.84 5.16 2.69
C MET A 277 -30.30 5.10 3.16
N SER A 278 -30.51 5.09 4.47
CA SER A 278 -31.86 5.09 5.05
C SER A 278 -32.45 6.50 5.12
N TYR A 279 -33.78 6.60 5.16
CA TYR A 279 -34.47 7.87 5.32
C TYR A 279 -34.02 8.64 6.58
N ASP A 280 -33.87 7.96 7.72
CA ASP A 280 -33.44 8.60 8.97
C ASP A 280 -32.03 9.19 8.87
N ASP A 281 -31.11 8.45 8.21
CA ASP A 281 -29.76 8.93 7.98
C ASP A 281 -29.77 10.19 7.12
N LEU A 282 -30.47 10.15 5.99
CA LEU A 282 -30.54 11.27 5.04
C LEU A 282 -31.31 12.49 5.58
N ASN A 283 -32.24 12.28 6.52
CA ASN A 283 -32.92 13.37 7.21
C ASN A 283 -31.98 14.08 8.21
N SER A 284 -31.02 13.35 8.78
CA SER A 284 -30.05 13.91 9.74
C SER A 284 -28.93 14.72 9.06
N THR A 285 -28.44 15.78 9.73
CA THR A 285 -27.28 16.57 9.23
C THR A 285 -26.04 15.71 9.06
N ARG A 286 -25.75 14.84 10.04
CA ARG A 286 -24.61 13.93 10.02
C ARG A 286 -24.69 12.96 8.83
N GLY A 287 -25.86 12.42 8.52
CA GLY A 287 -26.00 11.51 7.38
C GLY A 287 -25.86 12.21 6.04
N LYS A 288 -26.24 13.50 5.92
CA LYS A 288 -25.93 14.31 4.73
C LYS A 288 -24.43 14.53 4.54
N GLU A 289 -23.69 14.74 5.62
CA GLU A 289 -22.21 14.81 5.56
C GLU A 289 -21.61 13.47 5.13
N GLN A 290 -22.07 12.37 5.73
CA GLN A 290 -21.65 11.02 5.34
C GLN A 290 -21.99 10.71 3.87
N LEU A 291 -23.13 11.19 3.37
CA LEU A 291 -23.49 11.06 1.97
C LEU A 291 -22.48 11.77 1.08
N LYS A 292 -22.06 13.01 1.41
CA LYS A 292 -21.04 13.73 0.65
C LYS A 292 -19.73 12.94 0.58
N GLU A 293 -19.26 12.43 1.71
CA GLU A 293 -18.02 11.63 1.78
C GLU A 293 -18.11 10.36 0.93
N ARG A 294 -19.24 9.64 1.01
CA ARG A 294 -19.47 8.43 0.20
C ARG A 294 -19.52 8.76 -1.29
N VAL A 295 -20.17 9.86 -1.67
CA VAL A 295 -20.22 10.32 -3.06
C VAL A 295 -18.82 10.68 -3.56
N ILE A 296 -18.03 11.43 -2.79
CA ILE A 296 -16.64 11.76 -3.14
C ILE A 296 -15.84 10.48 -3.41
N ASN A 297 -15.88 9.53 -2.47
CA ASN A 297 -15.14 8.28 -2.60
C ASN A 297 -15.59 7.45 -3.81
N ALA A 298 -16.91 7.36 -4.06
CA ALA A 298 -17.46 6.59 -5.16
C ALA A 298 -17.15 7.21 -6.54
N VAL A 299 -17.20 8.54 -6.65
CA VAL A 299 -16.85 9.26 -7.88
C VAL A 299 -15.35 9.18 -8.16
N ASN A 300 -14.50 9.39 -7.14
CA ASN A 300 -13.04 9.34 -7.30
C ASN A 300 -12.51 7.95 -7.70
N GLN A 301 -13.24 6.87 -7.41
CA GLN A 301 -12.92 5.54 -7.90
C GLN A 301 -13.20 5.34 -9.40
N ARG A 302 -13.94 6.26 -10.02
CA ARG A 302 -14.38 6.16 -11.42
C ARG A 302 -13.70 7.16 -12.34
N LEU A 303 -13.25 8.28 -11.79
CA LEU A 303 -12.50 9.28 -12.55
C LEU A 303 -11.11 8.75 -12.91
N ASN A 304 -10.68 9.09 -14.13
CA ASN A 304 -9.33 8.77 -14.61
C ASN A 304 -8.38 9.95 -14.38
N VAL A 305 -8.89 11.19 -14.43
CA VAL A 305 -8.08 12.41 -14.36
C VAL A 305 -8.47 13.25 -13.14
N GLY A 306 -7.52 13.39 -12.22
CA GLY A 306 -7.65 14.20 -11.02
C GLY A 306 -8.68 13.65 -10.01
N ILE A 307 -9.15 14.51 -9.11
CA ILE A 307 -10.03 14.12 -8.00
C ILE A 307 -11.14 15.15 -7.75
N VAL A 308 -12.30 14.67 -7.30
CA VAL A 308 -13.32 15.50 -6.66
C VAL A 308 -12.88 15.79 -5.24
N MET A 309 -12.76 17.07 -4.92
CA MET A 309 -12.36 17.57 -3.60
C MET A 309 -13.56 17.77 -2.67
N ALA A 310 -14.67 18.25 -3.24
CA ALA A 310 -15.87 18.58 -2.47
C ALA A 310 -17.16 18.31 -3.26
N VAL A 311 -18.24 18.08 -2.51
CA VAL A 311 -19.61 17.92 -3.03
C VAL A 311 -20.51 18.92 -2.32
N TYR A 312 -21.10 19.81 -3.08
CA TYR A 312 -22.09 20.78 -2.59
C TYR A 312 -23.49 20.31 -2.96
N MET A 313 -24.43 20.45 -2.03
CA MET A 313 -25.84 20.14 -2.28
C MET A 313 -26.57 21.45 -2.56
N GLU A 314 -27.11 21.60 -3.77
CA GLU A 314 -27.95 22.74 -4.13
C GLU A 314 -29.37 22.53 -3.62
N THR A 315 -29.94 21.36 -3.94
CA THR A 315 -31.29 20.98 -3.57
C THR A 315 -31.25 19.57 -2.98
N PHE A 316 -31.89 19.40 -1.83
CA PHE A 316 -32.01 18.10 -1.17
C PHE A 316 -33.42 17.96 -0.59
N VAL A 317 -34.29 17.28 -1.33
CA VAL A 317 -35.68 17.05 -0.93
C VAL A 317 -35.89 15.55 -0.72
N ILE A 318 -36.36 15.18 0.47
CA ILE A 318 -36.77 13.80 0.77
C ILE A 318 -38.27 13.76 0.99
N LYS A 319 -38.90 12.73 0.45
CA LYS A 319 -40.31 12.41 0.65
C LYS A 319 -40.37 11.18 1.56
N PRO A 320 -41.03 11.28 2.73
CA PRO A 320 -41.20 10.13 3.63
C PRO A 320 -41.98 9.02 2.94
#